data_AF-A0A354T4C7-F1
#
_entry.id   AF-A0A354T4C7-F1
#
_cell.length_a   1.000
_cell.length_b   1.000
_cell.length_c   1.000
_cell.angle_alpha   90.00
_cell.angle_beta   90.00
_cell.angle_gamma   90.00
#
_symmetry.space_group_name_H-M   'P 1'
#
loop_
_entity.id
_entity.type
_entity.pdbx_description
1 polymer ?
#
loop_
_entity_poly.entity_id
_entity_poly.type
_entity_poly.pdbx_seq_one_letter_code
_entity_poly.pdbx_strand_id
1 'polypeptide(L)' 'MLPDDELFALQDQLLEHPAAGDIIPGGKRGGLRIIYFWVTQAGTIILCRVYAKNEQEDLGKSEVRQILQQLDP' A
#
# COMPACT_ATOMS: atom_id res chain seq x y z
N MET A 1 5.67 13.70 2.34
CA MET A 1 4.40 13.32 3.00
C MET A 1 3.31 13.37 1.96
N LEU A 2 2.46 12.35 1.92
CA LEU A 2 1.21 12.38 1.16
C LEU A 2 0.34 13.53 1.66
N PRO A 3 -0.19 14.40 0.80
CA PRO A 3 -1.26 15.32 1.14
C PRO A 3 -2.47 14.57 1.72
N ASP A 4 -3.22 15.21 2.64
CA ASP A 4 -4.34 14.56 3.31
C ASP A 4 -5.43 14.11 2.33
N ASP A 5 -5.71 14.89 1.28
CA ASP A 5 -6.68 14.57 0.23
C ASP A 5 -6.28 13.32 -0.59
N GLU A 6 -4.99 13.17 -0.88
CA GLU A 6 -4.47 11.97 -1.54
C GLU A 6 -4.53 10.75 -0.61
N LEU A 7 -4.30 10.93 0.69
CA LEU A 7 -4.44 9.87 1.69
C LEU A 7 -5.90 9.42 1.84
N PHE A 8 -6.86 10.35 1.83
CA PHE A 8 -8.29 10.03 1.89
C PHE A 8 -8.75 9.25 0.66
N ALA A 9 -8.37 9.71 -0.55
CA ALA A 9 -8.72 9.01 -1.79
C ALA A 9 -8.15 7.58 -1.82
N LEU A 10 -6.94 7.40 -1.29
CA LEU A 10 -6.33 6.09 -1.14
C LEU A 10 -7.11 5.19 -0.19
N GLN A 11 -7.48 5.70 1.00
CA GLN A 11 -8.23 4.93 1.99
C GLN A 11 -9.59 4.50 1.44
N ASP A 12 -10.30 5.41 0.79
CA ASP A 12 -11.60 5.14 0.16
C ASP A 12 -11.50 4.02 -0.88
N GLN A 13 -10.54 4.12 -1.80
CA GLN A 13 -10.32 3.10 -2.82
C GLN A 13 -9.94 1.73 -2.23
N LEU A 14 -9.13 1.72 -1.17
CA LEU A 14 -8.75 0.49 -0.46
C LEU A 14 -9.92 -0.15 0.29
N LEU A 15 -10.83 0.66 0.84
CA LEU A 15 -12.04 0.18 1.51
C LEU A 15 -13.05 -0.40 0.50
N GLU A 16 -13.21 0.24 -0.66
CA GLU A 16 -14.09 -0.26 -1.73
C GLU A 16 -13.52 -1.51 -2.41
N HIS A 17 -12.20 -1.56 -2.58
CA HIS A 17 -11.50 -2.60 -3.33
C HIS A 17 -10.27 -3.13 -2.59
N PRO A 18 -10.45 -3.81 -1.45
CA PRO A 18 -9.32 -4.26 -0.63
C PRO A 18 -8.48 -5.36 -1.28
N ALA A 19 -9.01 -6.02 -2.32
CA ALA A 19 -8.29 -6.97 -3.16
C ALA A 19 -7.64 -6.34 -4.41
N ALA A 20 -7.75 -5.02 -4.61
CA ALA A 20 -7.11 -4.33 -5.73
C ALA A 20 -5.58 -4.30 -5.51
N GLY A 21 -4.94 -5.39 -5.91
CA GLY A 21 -3.49 -5.50 -5.95
C GLY A 21 -2.84 -4.66 -7.06
N ASP A 22 -1.51 -4.74 -7.07
CA ASP A 22 -0.52 -4.12 -7.97
C ASP A 22 -0.37 -2.60 -7.92
N ILE A 23 -1.34 -1.78 -8.33
CA ILE A 23 -1.13 -0.33 -8.40
C ILE A 23 -2.43 0.44 -8.16
N ILE A 24 -2.41 1.24 -7.09
CA ILE A 24 -3.42 2.27 -6.84
C ILE A 24 -2.99 3.54 -7.59
N PRO A 25 -3.76 4.05 -8.56
CA PRO A 25 -3.40 5.25 -9.31
C PRO A 25 -3.39 6.49 -8.40
N GLY A 26 -2.26 6.74 -7.75
CA GLY A 26 -1.94 8.02 -7.11
C GLY A 26 -1.83 9.11 -8.17
N GLY A 27 -2.38 10.29 -7.86
CA GLY A 27 -2.61 11.39 -8.79
C GLY A 27 -1.38 11.98 -9.52
N LYS A 28 -1.66 13.10 -10.19
CA LYS A 28 -0.91 13.78 -11.24
C LYS A 28 0.57 14.11 -10.92
N ARG A 29 1.50 13.14 -10.87
CA ARG A 29 2.96 13.33 -11.13
C ARG A 29 3.86 12.10 -11.01
N GLY A 30 3.34 10.93 -10.64
CA GLY A 30 4.12 9.70 -10.57
C GLY A 30 3.51 8.80 -9.51
N GLY A 31 2.96 7.66 -9.93
CA GLY A 31 2.19 6.80 -9.02
C GLY A 31 2.96 6.40 -7.76
N LEU A 32 2.23 6.07 -6.71
CA LEU A 32 2.78 5.52 -5.47
C LEU A 32 2.73 4.00 -5.53
N ARG A 33 3.73 3.35 -4.92
CA ARG A 33 3.66 1.93 -4.57
C ARG A 33 3.25 1.82 -3.12
N ILE A 34 2.26 0.97 -2.87
CA ILE A 34 1.63 0.79 -1.56
C ILE A 34 1.66 -0.70 -1.26
N ILE A 35 2.31 -1.06 -0.16
CA ILE A 35 2.32 -2.42 0.36
C ILE A 35 1.38 -2.44 1.56
N TYR A 36 0.41 -3.35 1.53
CA TYR A 36 -0.56 -3.51 2.62
C TYR A 36 -0.97 -4.97 2.80
N PHE A 37 -1.46 -5.31 4.00
CA PHE A 37 -2.17 -6.55 4.26
C PHE A 37 -3.66 -6.28 4.43
N TRP A 38 -4.48 -7.09 3.76
CA TRP A 38 -5.90 -7.13 4.02
C TRP A 38 -6.23 -8.34 4.91
N VAL A 39 -6.57 -8.05 6.16
CA VAL A 39 -7.00 -9.04 7.15
C VAL A 39 -8.50 -9.23 7.02
N THR A 40 -8.91 -10.20 6.20
CA THR A 40 -10.31 -10.43 5.81
C THR A 40 -11.24 -10.69 7.00
N GLN A 41 -10.81 -11.48 7.98
CA GLN A 41 -11.62 -11.80 9.16
C GLN A 41 -11.91 -10.57 10.03
N ALA A 42 -11.00 -9.60 10.06
CA ALA A 42 -11.12 -8.37 10.83
C ALA A 42 -11.60 -7.17 9.99
N GLY A 43 -11.80 -7.35 8.67
CA GLY A 43 -12.10 -6.25 7.75
C GLY A 43 -11.05 -5.12 7.78
N THR A 44 -9.82 -5.43 8.19
CA THR A 44 -8.80 -4.42 8.51
C THR A 44 -7.73 -4.38 7.44
N ILE A 45 -7.29 -3.19 7.08
CA ILE A 45 -6.19 -2.95 6.14
C ILE A 45 -5.00 -2.39 6.92
N ILE A 46 -3.87 -3.10 6.87
CA ILE A 46 -2.64 -2.70 7.54
C ILE A 46 -1.68 -2.15 6.49
N LEU A 47 -1.46 -0.85 6.50
CA LEU A 47 -0.49 -0.18 5.63
C LEU A 47 0.94 -0.45 6.12
N CYS A 48 1.76 -1.03 5.24
CA CYS A 48 3.12 -1.47 5.61
C CYS A 48 4.18 -0.50 5.09
N ARG A 49 4.04 -0.06 3.83
CA ARG A 49 4.98 0.89 3.20
C ARG A 49 4.28 1.68 2.11
N VAL A 50 4.67 2.94 1.96
CA VAL A 50 4.27 3.81 0.86
C VAL A 50 5.49 4.57 0.35
N TYR A 51 5.72 4.55 -0.97
CA TYR A 51 6.88 5.20 -1.59
C TYR A 51 6.58 5.58 -3.04
N ALA A 52 7.33 6.54 -3.61
CA ALA A 52 7.15 6.93 -5.00
C ALA A 52 7.63 5.85 -5.96
N LYS A 53 6.93 5.66 -7.09
CA LYS A 53 7.27 4.62 -8.08
C LYS A 53 8.69 4.74 -8.65
N ASN A 54 9.28 5.92 -8.61
CA ASN A 54 10.64 6.20 -9.09
C ASN A 54 11.74 6.09 -8.02
N GLU A 55 11.38 5.94 -6.73
CA GLU A 55 12.36 5.91 -5.64
C GLU A 55 12.88 4.51 -5.32
N GLN A 56 12.12 3.46 -5.64
CA GLN A 56 12.52 2.08 -5.33
C GLN A 56 12.09 1.12 -6.45
N GLU A 57 12.98 0.19 -6.80
CA GLU A 57 12.69 -0.91 -7.74
C GLU A 57 11.64 -1.89 -7.16
N ASP A 58 11.15 -2.81 -7.98
CA ASP A 58 10.18 -3.81 -7.54
C ASP A 58 10.76 -4.63 -6.38
N LEU A 59 9.92 -4.87 -5.37
CA LEU A 59 10.36 -5.53 -4.13
C LEU A 59 10.75 -6.98 -4.43
N GLY A 60 11.95 -7.36 -4.00
CA GLY A 60 12.37 -8.76 -4.01
C GLY A 60 11.54 -9.59 -3.03
N LYS A 61 11.38 -10.90 -3.33
CA LYS A 61 10.68 -11.86 -2.44
C LYS A 61 11.24 -11.87 -1.01
N SER A 62 12.54 -11.62 -0.84
CA SER A 62 13.20 -11.52 0.47
C SER A 62 12.76 -10.30 1.26
N GLU A 63 12.56 -9.16 0.60
CA GLU A 63 12.14 -7.90 1.23
C GLU A 63 10.67 -7.98 1.68
N VAL A 64 9.81 -8.56 0.84
CA VAL A 64 8.41 -8.86 1.21
C VAL A 64 8.35 -9.75 2.45
N ARG A 65 9.22 -10.77 2.53
CA ARG A 65 9.29 -11.67 3.70
C ARG A 65 9.76 -10.94 4.97
N GLN A 66 10.68 -9.99 4.86
CA GLN A 66 11.11 -9.18 6.00
C GLN A 66 10.00 -8.25 6.50
N ILE A 67 9.29 -7.59 5.59
CA ILE A 67 8.14 -6.74 5.93
C ILE A 67 7.09 -7.57 6.67
N LEU A 68 6.77 -8.76 6.15
CA LEU A 68 5.88 -9.73 6.78
C LEU A 68 6.30 -10.14 8.20
N GLN A 69 7.61 -10.29 8.47
CA GLN A 69 8.11 -10.67 9.78
C GLN A 69 8.06 -9.52 10.80
N GLN A 70 8.12 -8.27 10.34
CA GLN A 70 8.03 -7.08 11.18
C GLN A 70 6.59 -6.76 11.56
N LEU A 71 5.63 -7.24 10.78
CA LEU A 71 4.22 -7.11 11.04
C LEU A 71 3.83 -8.31 11.89
N ASP A 72 3.91 -8.14 13.20
CA ASP A 72 3.36 -9.08 14.18
C ASP A 72 1.85 -8.77 14.29
N PRO A 73 0.95 -9.61 13.75
CA PRO A 73 -0.49 -9.39 13.83
C PRO A 73 -1.07 -9.65 15.23
#